data_AF-A0A356F6N4-F1
#
_entry.id   AF-A0A356F6N4-F1
#
_cell.length_a   1.000
_cell.length_b   1.000
_cell.length_c   1.000
_cell.angle_alpha   90.00
_cell.angle_beta   90.00
_cell.angle_gamma   90.00
#
_symmetry.space_group_name_H-M   'P 1'
#
loop_
_entity.id
_entity.type
_entity.pdbx_description
1 polymer ?
#
loop_
_entity_poly.entity_id
_entity_poly.type
_entity_poly.pdbx_seq_one_letter_code
_entity_poly.pdbx_strand_id
1 'polypeptide(L)'
;MNRGTKNMNAMIQARVDAKSKKQAEEILKQLGITLNDAVRMMVNQIIHSRALPFQPKLPAEDEFIAQAVADSEDDIKAGRIHGPFNSAEELIADLEKDD
;
A
#
# COMPACT_ATOMS: atom_id res chain seq x y z
N MET A 1 25.67 19.45 34.13
CA MET A 1 25.24 18.98 32.78
C MET A 1 25.16 17.46 32.79
N ASN A 2 23.97 16.88 32.71
CA ASN A 2 23.79 15.42 32.71
C ASN A 2 23.60 14.93 31.26
N ARG A 3 24.69 14.56 30.58
CA ARG A 3 24.59 13.86 29.29
C ARG A 3 24.37 12.39 29.58
N GLY A 4 23.12 12.02 29.84
CA GLY A 4 22.70 10.63 29.80
C GLY A 4 23.10 10.04 28.45
N THR A 5 23.76 8.89 28.48
CA THR A 5 24.11 8.11 27.29
C THR A 5 22.83 7.84 26.50
N LYS A 6 22.66 8.52 25.36
CA LYS A 6 21.55 8.27 24.44
C LYS A 6 21.78 6.86 23.88
N ASN A 7 21.01 5.88 24.35
CA ASN A 7 20.99 4.55 23.76
C ASN A 7 20.57 4.69 22.30
N MET A 8 21.54 4.56 21.38
CA MET A 8 21.35 4.68 19.93
C MET A 8 20.70 3.42 19.32
N ASN A 9 20.56 2.36 20.13
CA ASN A 9 19.98 1.10 19.70
C ASN A 9 18.56 0.98 20.25
N ALA A 10 17.62 0.62 19.38
CA ALA A 10 16.25 0.27 19.74
C ALA A 10 16.01 -1.22 19.46
N MET A 11 15.18 -1.86 20.29
CA MET A 11 14.81 -3.26 20.15
C MET A 11 13.42 -3.37 19.50
N ILE A 12 13.31 -4.20 18.47
CA ILE A 12 12.03 -4.56 17.84
C ILE A 12 11.70 -6.00 18.24
N GLN A 13 10.53 -6.20 18.86
CA GLN A 13 9.99 -7.52 19.20
C GLN A 13 8.62 -7.68 18.56
N ALA A 14 8.42 -8.79 17.84
CA ALA A 14 7.14 -9.15 17.25
C ALA A 14 6.83 -10.62 17.56
N ARG A 15 5.59 -10.91 17.96
CA ARG A 15 5.11 -12.28 18.11
C ARG A 15 4.69 -12.80 16.75
N VAL A 16 5.23 -13.96 16.38
CA VAL A 16 4.91 -14.67 15.13
C VAL A 16 4.78 -16.15 15.45
N ASP A 17 4.00 -16.86 14.63
CA ASP A 17 3.94 -18.32 14.69
C ASP A 17 5.32 -18.94 14.38
N ALA A 18 5.65 -20.02 15.09
CA ALA A 18 6.95 -20.67 14.96
C ALA A 18 7.19 -21.28 13.57
N LYS A 19 6.13 -21.82 12.93
CA LYS A 19 6.21 -22.36 11.57
C LYS A 19 6.43 -21.23 10.57
N SER A 20 5.67 -20.13 10.68
CA SER A 20 5.85 -18.94 9.83
C SER A 20 7.26 -18.36 9.95
N LYS A 21 7.80 -18.27 11.17
CA LYS A 21 9.18 -17.81 11.39
C LYS A 21 10.20 -18.69 10.65
N LYS A 22 10.10 -20.01 10.81
CA LYS A 22 11.02 -20.96 10.19
C LYS A 22 10.95 -20.89 8.66
N GLN A 23 9.76 -20.81 8.09
CA GLN A 23 9.57 -20.68 6.65
C GLN A 23 10.19 -19.38 6.11
N ALA A 24 9.97 -18.25 6.80
CA ALA A 24 10.58 -16.99 6.42
C ALA A 24 12.11 -17.04 6.47
N GLU A 25 12.70 -17.65 7.51
CA GLU A 25 14.15 -17.82 7.63
C GLU A 25 14.73 -18.70 6.50
N GLU A 26 14.05 -19.78 6.11
CA GLU A 26 14.48 -20.64 4.99
C GLU A 26 14.49 -19.89 3.66
N ILE A 27 13.44 -19.10 3.38
CA ILE A 27 13.34 -18.29 2.15
C ILE A 27 14.43 -17.21 2.13
N LEU A 28 14.57 -16.45 3.22
CA LEU A 28 15.54 -15.35 3.31
C LEU A 28 16.99 -15.86 3.22
N LYS A 29 17.27 -17.05 3.75
CA LYS A 29 18.59 -17.68 3.61
C LYS A 29 18.94 -17.98 2.16
N GLN A 30 17.98 -18.36 1.32
CA GLN A 30 18.20 -18.54 -0.12
C GLN A 30 18.52 -17.21 -0.82
N LEU A 31 18.01 -16.10 -0.29
CA LEU A 31 18.33 -14.74 -0.74
C LEU A 31 19.63 -14.18 -0.13
N GLY A 32 20.31 -14.95 0.73
CA GLY A 32 21.58 -14.55 1.35
C GLY A 32 21.44 -13.54 2.49
N ILE A 33 20.25 -13.36 3.06
CA ILE A 33 19.98 -12.39 4.13
C ILE A 33 19.33 -13.06 5.35
N THR A 34 19.51 -12.48 6.53
CA THR A 34 18.86 -12.95 7.75
C THR A 34 17.49 -12.32 7.94
N LEU A 35 16.67 -12.91 8.82
CA LEU A 35 15.39 -12.31 9.22
C LEU A 35 15.58 -10.90 9.83
N ASN A 36 16.66 -10.68 10.57
CA ASN A 36 16.99 -9.37 11.14
C ASN A 36 17.34 -8.35 10.05
N ASP A 37 18.04 -8.76 8.99
CA ASP A 37 18.34 -7.89 7.85
C ASP A 37 17.05 -7.48 7.14
N ALA A 38 16.14 -8.43 6.90
CA ALA A 38 14.83 -8.15 6.32
C ALA A 38 14.00 -7.15 7.16
N VAL A 39 13.99 -7.31 8.49
CA VAL A 39 13.30 -6.35 9.38
C VAL A 39 13.93 -4.96 9.31
N ARG A 40 15.26 -4.86 9.27
CA ARG A 40 15.96 -3.56 9.10
C ARG A 40 15.64 -2.91 7.76
N MET A 41 15.64 -3.71 6.69
CA MET A 41 15.28 -3.26 5.34
C MET A 41 13.84 -2.76 5.30
N MET A 42 12.90 -3.46 5.94
CA MET A 42 11.49 -3.06 6.05
C MET A 42 11.37 -1.67 6.69
N VAL A 43 12.08 -1.41 7.80
CA VAL A 43 12.07 -0.11 8.47
C VAL A 43 12.64 0.98 7.57
N ASN A 44 13.77 0.72 6.89
CA ASN A 44 14.36 1.69 5.96
C ASN A 44 13.45 1.99 4.76
N GLN A 45 12.76 0.98 4.24
CA GLN A 45 11.84 1.15 3.13
C GLN A 45 10.66 2.05 3.54
N ILE A 46 10.11 1.86 4.75
CA ILE A 46 9.04 2.71 5.29
C ILE A 46 9.50 4.17 5.41
N ILE A 47 10.72 4.40 5.92
CA ILE A 47 11.27 5.75 6.05
C ILE A 47 11.43 6.40 4.66
N HIS A 48 11.91 5.64 3.68
CA HIS A 48 12.16 6.14 2.34
C HIS A 48 10.87 6.44 1.56
N SER A 49 9.91 5.50 1.55
CA SER A 49 8.67 5.62 0.78
C SER A 49 7.59 6.42 1.49
N ARG A 50 7.71 6.63 2.82
CA ARG A 50 6.62 7.11 3.68
C ARG A 50 5.34 6.28 3.55
N ALA A 51 5.49 4.99 3.24
CA ALA A 51 4.41 4.04 3.05
C ALA A 51 4.81 2.64 3.53
N LEU A 52 3.85 1.73 3.67
CA LEU A 52 4.17 0.32 3.92
C LEU A 52 4.96 -0.28 2.74
N PRO A 53 5.90 -1.21 2.99
CA PRO A 53 6.73 -1.82 1.95
C PRO A 53 5.99 -2.91 1.16
N PHE A 54 4.67 -2.97 1.33
CA PHE A 54 3.73 -3.80 0.59
C PHE A 54 2.41 -3.04 0.52
N GLN A 55 1.62 -3.30 -0.52
CA GLN A 55 0.27 -2.76 -0.63
C GLN A 55 -0.64 -3.57 0.31
N PRO A 56 -1.19 -3.01 1.39
CA PRO A 56 -2.22 -3.70 2.16
C PRO A 56 -3.43 -3.90 1.24
N LYS A 57 -3.81 -5.15 1.02
CA LYS A 57 -5.02 -5.52 0.30
C LYS A 57 -5.88 -6.34 1.24
N LEU A 58 -7.18 -6.01 1.31
CA LEU A 58 -8.15 -6.95 1.84
C LEU A 58 -8.25 -8.11 0.83
N PRO A 59 -8.46 -9.36 1.30
CA PRO A 59 -8.77 -10.46 0.39
C PRO A 59 -10.05 -10.12 -0.39
N ALA A 60 -9.86 -9.65 -1.61
CA ALA A 60 -10.84 -9.33 -2.65
C ALA A 60 -12.20 -8.78 -2.17
N GLU A 61 -12.37 -7.46 -2.23
CA GLU A 61 -13.56 -6.88 -2.86
C GLU A 61 -13.23 -6.66 -4.36
N ASP A 62 -12.88 -7.73 -5.08
CA ASP A 62 -12.77 -7.67 -6.54
C ASP A 62 -14.11 -7.25 -7.16
N GLU A 63 -15.21 -7.48 -6.44
CA GLU A 63 -16.57 -7.10 -6.81
C GLU A 63 -16.77 -5.59 -6.90
N PHE A 64 -16.20 -4.76 -6.01
CA PHE A 64 -16.36 -3.30 -6.12
C PHE A 64 -15.68 -2.74 -7.38
N ILE A 65 -14.45 -3.18 -7.66
CA ILE A 65 -13.72 -2.74 -8.85
C ILE A 65 -14.34 -3.31 -10.12
N ALA A 66 -14.77 -4.58 -10.11
CA ALA A 66 -15.46 -5.19 -11.24
C ALA A 66 -16.82 -4.53 -11.50
N GLN A 67 -17.57 -4.19 -10.45
CA GLN A 67 -18.85 -3.49 -10.56
C GLN A 67 -18.66 -2.07 -11.10
N ALA A 68 -17.68 -1.32 -10.59
CA ALA A 68 -17.39 0.03 -11.09
C ALA A 68 -17.02 0.03 -12.59
N VAL A 69 -16.29 -1.00 -13.05
CA VAL A 69 -15.98 -1.18 -14.48
C VAL A 69 -17.24 -1.55 -15.28
N ALA A 70 -18.07 -2.47 -14.78
CA ALA A 70 -19.31 -2.86 -15.43
C ALA A 70 -20.30 -1.69 -15.55
N ASP A 71 -20.45 -0.90 -14.48
CA ASP A 71 -21.29 0.30 -14.46
C ASP A 71 -20.79 1.33 -15.48
N SER A 72 -19.47 1.53 -15.56
CA SER A 72 -18.86 2.42 -16.56
C SER A 72 -19.15 1.96 -18.00
N GLU A 73 -19.09 0.66 -18.28
CA GLU A 73 -19.41 0.12 -19.61
C GLU A 73 -20.88 0.33 -19.97
N ASP A 74 -21.78 0.18 -19.00
CA ASP A 74 -23.21 0.38 -19.21
C ASP A 74 -23.58 1.86 -19.36
N ASP A 75 -22.90 2.76 -18.66
CA ASP A 75 -23.01 4.21 -18.86
C ASP A 75 -22.57 4.63 -20.27
N ILE A 76 -21.47 4.07 -20.77
CA ILE A 76 -21.01 4.28 -22.16
C ILE A 76 -22.07 3.81 -23.17
N LYS A 77 -22.61 2.60 -23.01
CA LYS A 77 -23.65 2.05 -23.90
C LYS A 77 -24.93 2.87 -23.86
N ALA A 78 -25.30 3.35 -22.67
CA ALA A 78 -26.51 4.14 -22.46
C ALA A 78 -26.34 5.62 -22.81
N GLY A 79 -25.13 6.07 -23.14
CA GLY A 79 -24.83 7.47 -23.42
C GLY A 79 -24.85 8.37 -22.17
N ARG A 80 -24.75 7.80 -20.96
CA ARG A 80 -24.62 8.52 -19.68
C ARG A 80 -23.16 8.91 -19.43
N ILE A 81 -22.54 9.54 -20.44
CA ILE A 81 -21.14 9.96 -20.40
C ILE A 81 -21.08 11.48 -20.54
N HIS A 82 -20.26 12.10 -19.70
CA HIS A 82 -20.05 13.55 -19.69
C HIS A 82 -18.72 13.89 -20.39
N GLY A 83 -18.72 14.99 -21.15
CA GLY A 83 -17.60 15.41 -21.99
C GLY A 83 -17.82 15.16 -23.50
N PRO A 84 -16.79 15.35 -24.35
CA PRO A 84 -15.39 15.61 -24.02
C PRO A 84 -15.17 17.01 -23.43
N PHE A 85 -14.17 17.13 -22.56
CA PHE A 85 -13.76 18.39 -21.94
C PHE A 85 -12.49 18.92 -22.61
N ASN A 86 -12.40 20.23 -22.78
CA ASN A 86 -11.26 20.90 -23.41
C ASN A 86 -10.27 21.50 -22.40
N SER A 87 -10.63 21.56 -21.10
CA SER A 87 -9.73 21.95 -20.02
C SER A 87 -10.07 21.27 -18.69
N ALA A 88 -9.13 21.32 -17.74
CA ALA A 88 -9.35 20.79 -16.39
C ALA A 88 -10.45 21.55 -15.65
N GLU A 89 -10.55 22.87 -15.86
CA GLU A 89 -11.60 23.70 -15.29
C GLU A 89 -12.99 23.31 -15.77
N GLU A 90 -13.13 22.94 -17.06
CA GLU A 90 -14.40 22.48 -17.63
C GLU A 90 -14.86 21.15 -17.00
N LEU A 91 -13.93 20.22 -16.81
CA LEU A 91 -14.18 18.95 -16.12
C LEU A 91 -14.60 19.15 -14.65
N ILE A 92 -13.85 19.97 -13.90
CA ILE A 92 -14.13 20.21 -12.48
C ILE A 92 -15.49 20.91 -12.31
N ALA A 93 -15.80 21.89 -13.15
CA ALA A 93 -17.07 22.59 -13.11
C ALA A 93 -18.27 21.70 -13.51
N ASP A 94 -18.05 20.60 -14.22
CA ASP A 94 -19.09 19.61 -14.49
C ASP A 94 -19.32 18.69 -13.29
N LEU A 95 -18.25 18.19 -12.65
CA LEU A 95 -18.32 17.34 -11.45
C LEU A 95 -18.97 18.06 -10.25
N GLU A 96 -18.72 19.36 -10.10
CA GLU A 96 -19.31 20.17 -9.02
C GLU A 96 -20.82 20.46 -9.21
N LYS A 97 -21.40 20.12 -10.36
CA LYS A 97 -22.86 20.25 -10.60
C LYS A 97 -23.66 19.00 -10.19
N ASP A 98 -22.98 17.87 -9.99
CA ASP A 98 -23.59 16.57 -9.70
C ASP A 98 -23.64 16.22 -8.19
N ASP A 99 -23.36 17.20 -7.30
CA ASP A 99 -23.64 17.17 -5.84
C ASP A 99 -24.79 18.12 -5.47
#